data_AF-A0A527APZ7-F1
#
_entry.id   AF-A0A527APZ7-F1
#
_cell.length_a   1.000
_cell.length_b   1.000
_cell.length_c   1.000
_cell.angle_alpha   90.00
_cell.angle_beta   90.00
_cell.angle_gamma   90.00
#
_symmetry.space_group_name_H-M   'P 1'
#
loop_
_entity.id
_entity.type
_entity.pdbx_description
1 polymer ?
#
loop_
_entity_poly.entity_id
_entity_poly.type
_entity_poly.pdbx_seq_one_letter_code
_entity_poly.pdbx_strand_id
1 'polypeptide(L)'
;MSHAATNWAITQRGLKPATRVVLWHLCDRHNPDQGCFPSQDKLAYDCEMSRSALNEHLKILEAKGLIRREQRINPKTKQQESTSYALAFEPDFVSASQSVATQGVVEPCPETGHGAVSGKQAEPCPENAESRVLIPDTNLVREPVIEPQEVRASAPWEGGFSIFWDEWPVLLRPDNRHHCAGIYRNLSEEARAAAIAQAATYRRLMACRKKPPRMVTYLRERLFAELDGGPEFDDEGRFIITHDRPEWSAWLGNIRSRFGERGVQSIVKGGRYLAPSRWPDPKAQAAA
;
A
#
# COMPACT_ATOMS: atom_id res chain seq x y z
N MET A 1 -22.88 -1.23 -13.81
CA MET A 1 -22.03 -0.14 -14.33
C MET A 1 -22.90 0.89 -15.04
N SER A 2 -23.45 1.87 -14.31
CA SER A 2 -24.13 3.03 -14.93
C SER A 2 -23.11 4.15 -15.14
N HIS A 3 -22.65 4.34 -16.39
CA HIS A 3 -21.66 5.37 -16.71
C HIS A 3 -22.13 6.79 -16.32
N ALA A 4 -23.43 7.07 -16.37
CA ALA A 4 -24.00 8.34 -15.93
C ALA A 4 -23.83 8.56 -14.41
N ALA A 5 -24.18 7.55 -13.60
CA ALA A 5 -24.01 7.61 -12.15
C ALA A 5 -22.53 7.74 -11.76
N THR A 6 -21.64 6.97 -12.39
CA THR A 6 -20.19 7.03 -12.15
C THR A 6 -19.61 8.39 -12.51
N ASN A 7 -20.07 9.02 -13.60
CA ASN A 7 -19.69 10.39 -13.95
C ASN A 7 -20.21 11.43 -12.93
N TRP A 8 -21.42 11.25 -12.40
CA TRP A 8 -21.94 12.09 -11.30
C TRP A 8 -21.12 11.93 -10.00
N ALA A 9 -20.63 10.74 -9.68
CA ALA A 9 -19.72 10.56 -8.54
C ALA A 9 -18.39 11.34 -8.71
N ILE A 10 -17.93 11.48 -9.96
CA ILE A 10 -16.72 12.25 -10.32
C ILE A 10 -16.94 13.77 -10.20
N THR A 11 -18.16 14.29 -10.33
CA THR A 11 -18.41 15.73 -10.11
C THR A 11 -18.38 16.12 -8.62
N GLN A 12 -18.64 15.19 -7.69
CA GLN A 12 -18.73 15.49 -6.26
C GLN A 12 -17.39 16.00 -5.65
N ARG A 13 -17.48 17.03 -4.79
CA ARG A 13 -16.34 17.72 -4.15
C ARG A 13 -16.43 17.64 -2.62
N GLY A 14 -15.33 17.97 -1.94
CA GLY A 14 -15.27 17.97 -0.47
C GLY A 14 -15.49 16.60 0.19
N LEU A 15 -15.21 15.50 -0.50
CA LEU A 15 -15.23 14.13 0.03
C LEU A 15 -13.80 13.67 0.37
N LYS A 16 -13.64 12.98 1.51
CA LYS A 16 -12.39 12.25 1.82
C LYS A 16 -12.19 11.12 0.79
N PRO A 17 -10.94 10.74 0.44
CA PRO A 17 -10.69 9.74 -0.62
C PRO A 17 -11.46 8.42 -0.44
N ALA A 18 -11.40 7.80 0.74
CA ALA A 18 -12.14 6.57 1.02
C ALA A 18 -13.67 6.72 0.95
N THR A 19 -14.21 7.88 1.37
CA THR A 19 -15.64 8.20 1.22
C THR A 19 -16.05 8.38 -0.25
N ARG A 20 -15.15 8.91 -1.11
CA ARG A 20 -15.36 8.96 -2.57
C ARG A 20 -15.35 7.57 -3.20
N VAL A 21 -14.49 6.66 -2.74
CA VAL A 21 -14.48 5.25 -3.19
C VAL A 21 -15.83 4.58 -2.90
N VAL A 22 -16.38 4.72 -1.69
CA VAL A 22 -17.72 4.18 -1.36
C VAL A 22 -18.80 4.74 -2.30
N LEU A 23 -18.80 6.05 -2.56
CA LEU A 23 -19.76 6.66 -3.49
C LEU A 23 -19.61 6.12 -4.92
N TRP A 24 -18.36 5.94 -5.38
CA TRP A 24 -18.05 5.43 -6.72
C TRP A 24 -18.56 3.99 -6.92
N HIS A 25 -18.34 3.09 -5.96
CA HIS A 25 -18.87 1.72 -6.03
C HIS A 25 -20.40 1.65 -5.90
N LEU A 26 -21.03 2.57 -5.15
CA LEU A 26 -22.50 2.67 -5.14
C LEU A 26 -23.05 3.13 -6.50
N CYS A 27 -22.38 4.09 -7.15
CA CYS A 27 -22.79 4.60 -8.46
C CYS A 27 -22.56 3.58 -9.59
N ASP A 28 -21.43 2.86 -9.58
CA ASP A 28 -21.18 1.81 -10.56
C ASP A 28 -22.25 0.71 -10.49
N ARG A 29 -22.70 0.37 -9.27
CA ARG A 29 -23.71 -0.67 -9.02
C ARG A 29 -25.16 -0.21 -9.16
N HIS A 30 -25.41 1.08 -9.34
CA HIS A 30 -26.76 1.59 -9.62
C HIS A 30 -27.23 1.12 -11.01
N ASN A 31 -28.47 0.64 -11.08
CA ASN A 31 -29.19 0.31 -12.30
C ASN A 31 -30.47 1.17 -12.37
N PRO A 32 -30.68 2.00 -13.42
CA PRO A 32 -31.87 2.86 -13.52
C PRO A 32 -33.22 2.14 -13.34
N ASP A 33 -33.34 0.90 -13.83
CA ASP A 33 -34.59 0.13 -13.78
C ASP A 33 -34.82 -0.60 -12.44
N GLN A 34 -33.81 -0.72 -11.59
CA GLN A 34 -33.82 -1.60 -10.40
C GLN A 34 -33.27 -0.94 -9.12
N GLY A 35 -32.70 0.26 -9.20
CA GLY A 35 -32.03 0.96 -8.10
C GLY A 35 -30.62 0.44 -7.80
N CYS A 36 -30.13 0.70 -6.59
CA CYS A 36 -28.85 0.21 -6.08
C CYS A 36 -29.05 -0.53 -4.75
N PHE A 37 -28.76 -1.83 -4.72
CA PHE A 37 -29.07 -2.69 -3.56
C PHE A 37 -27.95 -3.70 -3.19
N PRO A 38 -26.64 -3.33 -3.20
CA PRO A 38 -25.56 -4.24 -2.82
C PRO A 38 -25.64 -4.65 -1.34
N SER A 39 -25.28 -5.90 -1.04
CA SER A 39 -25.07 -6.32 0.36
C SER A 39 -23.87 -5.59 0.97
N GLN A 40 -23.95 -5.25 2.27
CA GLN A 40 -22.88 -4.51 2.94
C GLN A 40 -21.54 -5.23 2.89
N ASP A 41 -21.51 -6.56 3.00
CA ASP A 41 -20.28 -7.36 2.87
C ASP A 41 -19.65 -7.24 1.48
N LYS A 42 -20.47 -7.28 0.42
CA LYS A 42 -19.99 -7.13 -0.96
C LYS A 42 -19.72 -5.68 -1.33
N LEU A 43 -20.16 -4.69 -0.56
CA LEU A 43 -19.73 -3.29 -0.68
C LEU A 43 -18.43 -3.03 0.09
N ALA A 44 -18.27 -3.62 1.28
CA ALA A 44 -17.07 -3.54 2.11
C ALA A 44 -15.86 -4.17 1.42
N TYR A 45 -16.05 -5.35 0.81
CA TYR A 45 -15.03 -6.03 0.00
C TYR A 45 -14.53 -5.15 -1.16
N ASP A 46 -15.44 -4.63 -1.99
CA ASP A 46 -15.06 -3.82 -3.16
C ASP A 46 -14.40 -2.49 -2.78
N CYS A 47 -14.78 -1.90 -1.64
CA CYS A 47 -14.18 -0.67 -1.12
C CYS A 47 -12.91 -0.93 -0.28
N GLU A 48 -12.40 -2.17 -0.23
CA GLU A 48 -11.22 -2.61 0.54
C GLU A 48 -11.22 -2.17 2.03
N MET A 49 -12.39 -2.19 2.69
CA MET A 49 -12.56 -1.67 4.05
C MET A 49 -13.43 -2.56 4.94
N SER A 50 -13.31 -2.38 6.27
CA SER A 50 -14.16 -3.09 7.23
C SER A 50 -15.62 -2.63 7.18
N ARG A 51 -16.54 -3.48 7.65
CA ARG A 51 -17.96 -3.10 7.80
C ARG A 51 -18.18 -1.89 8.72
N SER A 52 -17.30 -1.66 9.70
CA SER A 52 -17.36 -0.47 10.56
C SER A 52 -16.96 0.80 9.81
N ALA A 53 -15.80 0.80 9.14
CA ALA A 53 -15.33 1.94 8.34
C ALA A 53 -16.29 2.27 7.18
N LEU A 54 -16.86 1.25 6.53
CA LEU A 54 -17.92 1.43 5.54
C LEU A 54 -19.13 2.16 6.14
N ASN A 55 -19.61 1.75 7.32
CA ASN A 55 -20.76 2.41 7.96
C ASN A 55 -20.46 3.85 8.41
N GLU A 56 -19.22 4.19 8.76
CA GLU A 56 -18.80 5.57 8.99
C GLU A 56 -18.84 6.41 7.70
N HIS A 57 -18.34 5.86 6.58
CA HIS A 57 -18.38 6.56 5.29
C HIS A 57 -19.79 6.68 4.72
N LEU A 58 -20.66 5.69 4.91
CA LEU A 58 -22.08 5.79 4.57
C LEU A 58 -22.77 6.91 5.36
N LYS A 59 -22.52 7.04 6.68
CA LYS A 59 -23.02 8.16 7.48
C LYS A 59 -22.55 9.52 6.95
N ILE A 60 -21.30 9.63 6.48
CA ILE A 60 -20.77 10.88 5.90
C ILE A 60 -21.45 11.22 4.56
N LEU A 61 -21.80 10.21 3.75
CA LEU A 61 -22.55 10.41 2.50
C LEU A 61 -24.02 10.80 2.75
N GLU A 62 -24.66 10.20 3.76
CA GLU A 62 -26.01 10.58 4.22
C GLU A 62 -26.05 12.00 4.79
N ALA A 63 -25.10 12.35 5.66
CA ALA A 63 -24.98 13.71 6.23
C ALA A 63 -24.66 14.79 5.19
N LYS A 64 -24.14 14.40 4.01
CA LYS A 64 -23.94 15.27 2.84
C LYS A 64 -25.13 15.28 1.88
N GLY A 65 -26.20 14.53 2.17
CA GLY A 65 -27.36 14.40 1.28
C GLY A 65 -27.05 13.75 -0.06
N LEU A 66 -25.99 12.93 -0.16
CA LEU A 66 -25.57 12.29 -1.41
C LEU A 66 -26.20 10.91 -1.62
N ILE A 67 -26.59 10.24 -0.52
CA ILE A 67 -27.26 8.93 -0.52
C ILE A 67 -28.35 8.90 0.56
N ARG A 68 -29.33 8.00 0.39
CA ARG A 68 -30.33 7.62 1.41
C ARG A 68 -30.36 6.10 1.52
N ARG A 69 -30.21 5.54 2.74
CA ARG A 69 -30.36 4.10 2.98
C ARG A 69 -31.78 3.75 3.38
N GLU A 70 -32.36 2.78 2.69
CA GLU A 70 -33.68 2.23 2.97
C GLU A 70 -33.56 0.76 3.39
N GLN A 71 -34.03 0.47 4.60
CA GLN A 71 -34.17 -0.91 5.06
C GLN A 71 -35.47 -1.48 4.52
N ARG A 72 -35.37 -2.42 3.58
CA ARG A 72 -36.51 -3.11 3.00
C ARG A 72 -36.84 -4.37 3.79
N ILE A 73 -38.13 -4.61 4.02
CA ILE A 73 -38.66 -5.84 4.60
C ILE A 73 -39.73 -6.35 3.64
N ASN A 74 -39.63 -7.62 3.25
CA ASN A 74 -40.58 -8.21 2.32
C ASN A 74 -41.98 -8.23 2.96
N PRO A 75 -43.01 -7.60 2.36
CA PRO A 75 -44.30 -7.44 3.00
C PRO A 75 -45.03 -8.77 3.24
N LYS A 76 -44.75 -9.78 2.39
CA LYS A 76 -45.38 -11.11 2.41
C LYS A 76 -44.63 -12.11 3.29
N THR A 77 -43.31 -12.22 3.16
CA THR A 77 -42.50 -13.21 3.91
C THR A 77 -41.95 -12.67 5.24
N LYS A 78 -42.05 -11.37 5.49
CA LYS A 78 -41.45 -10.64 6.63
C LYS A 78 -39.92 -10.77 6.76
N GLN A 79 -39.25 -11.30 5.74
CA GLN A 79 -37.80 -11.39 5.68
C GLN A 79 -37.19 -10.02 5.40
N GLN A 80 -36.01 -9.76 5.98
CA GLN A 80 -35.22 -8.57 5.69
C GLN A 80 -34.63 -8.68 4.28
N GLU A 81 -34.93 -7.71 3.41
CA GLU A 81 -34.35 -7.63 2.07
C GLU A 81 -33.02 -6.85 2.10
N SER A 82 -32.29 -6.83 0.98
CA SER A 82 -31.09 -6.00 0.87
C SER A 82 -31.41 -4.51 1.08
N THR A 83 -30.49 -3.80 1.74
CA THR A 83 -30.58 -2.34 1.90
C THR A 83 -30.57 -1.69 0.52
N SER A 84 -31.57 -0.86 0.23
CA SER A 84 -31.58 -0.01 -0.96
C SER A 84 -30.84 1.29 -0.68
N TYR A 85 -30.16 1.82 -1.68
CA TYR A 85 -29.35 3.03 -1.64
C TYR A 85 -29.83 3.95 -2.76
N ALA A 86 -30.73 4.89 -2.43
CA ALA A 86 -31.11 5.94 -3.36
C ALA A 86 -29.97 6.98 -3.44
N LEU A 87 -29.69 7.48 -4.65
CA LEU A 87 -28.58 8.39 -4.95
C LEU A 87 -29.11 9.78 -5.34
N ALA A 88 -28.41 10.84 -4.95
CA ALA A 88 -28.90 12.23 -5.08
C ALA A 88 -28.90 12.83 -6.50
N PHE A 89 -28.88 11.98 -7.54
CA PHE A 89 -29.22 12.35 -8.93
C PHE A 89 -30.55 11.73 -9.38
N GLU A 90 -31.15 10.83 -8.59
CA GLU A 90 -32.43 10.20 -8.89
C GLU A 90 -33.56 11.23 -8.69
N PRO A 91 -34.58 11.26 -9.58
CA PRO A 91 -35.61 12.31 -9.58
C PRO A 91 -36.47 12.32 -8.30
N ASP A 92 -36.66 11.16 -7.68
CA ASP A 92 -37.44 10.96 -6.46
C ASP A 92 -36.58 11.03 -5.17
N PHE A 93 -35.35 11.56 -5.26
CA PHE A 93 -34.45 11.67 -4.12
C PHE A 93 -34.88 12.77 -3.13
N VAL A 94 -35.64 12.38 -2.11
CA VAL A 94 -35.88 13.20 -0.92
C VAL A 94 -34.78 12.96 0.11
N SER A 95 -33.93 13.97 0.36
CA SER A 95 -32.92 13.90 1.42
C SER A 95 -33.56 13.83 2.80
N ALA A 96 -33.01 13.01 3.70
CA ALA A 96 -33.44 12.93 5.11
C ALA A 96 -33.25 14.26 5.88
N SER A 97 -32.49 15.22 5.33
CA SER A 97 -32.33 16.57 5.87
C SER A 97 -33.33 17.60 5.36
N GLN A 98 -34.23 17.24 4.42
CA GLN A 98 -35.16 18.18 3.77
C GLN A 98 -36.64 17.97 4.14
N SER A 99 -36.97 16.98 4.99
CA SER A 99 -38.37 16.65 5.35
C SER A 99 -39.00 17.60 6.39
N VAL A 100 -38.73 18.92 6.30
CA VAL A 100 -39.30 19.95 7.21
C VAL A 100 -39.64 21.24 6.45
N ALA A 101 -40.47 21.17 5.40
CA ALA A 101 -41.17 22.34 4.83
C ALA A 101 -42.32 21.98 3.86
N THR A 102 -43.51 21.66 4.37
CA THR A 102 -44.86 22.09 3.89
C THR A 102 -45.94 21.27 4.61
N GLN A 103 -47.11 21.86 4.87
CA GLN A 103 -48.08 21.37 5.85
C GLN A 103 -49.07 20.32 5.31
N GLY A 104 -49.42 19.35 6.16
CA GLY A 104 -50.54 18.42 5.98
C GLY A 104 -50.89 17.78 7.33
N VAL A 105 -52.02 18.18 7.92
CA VAL A 105 -52.41 17.76 9.29
C VAL A 105 -53.22 16.47 9.25
N VAL A 106 -52.77 15.41 9.95
CA VAL A 106 -53.54 14.53 10.88
C VAL A 106 -52.55 13.71 11.71
N GLU A 107 -52.79 13.62 13.02
CA GLU A 107 -52.17 12.68 13.99
C GLU A 107 -53.27 11.73 14.53
N PRO A 108 -53.00 10.64 15.31
CA PRO A 108 -51.76 10.31 16.04
C PRO A 108 -51.32 8.81 16.02
N CYS A 109 -50.28 8.54 16.82
CA CYS A 109 -50.00 7.29 17.57
C CYS A 109 -49.39 6.05 16.86
N PRO A 110 -48.74 5.14 17.63
CA PRO A 110 -48.47 5.18 19.08
C PRO A 110 -46.99 5.17 19.50
N GLU A 111 -46.73 5.69 20.69
CA GLU A 111 -45.51 5.50 21.47
C GLU A 111 -45.25 4.02 21.81
N THR A 112 -44.00 3.58 21.66
CA THR A 112 -43.44 2.43 22.41
C THR A 112 -41.94 2.64 22.63
N GLY A 113 -41.57 3.73 23.29
CA GLY A 113 -40.17 4.02 23.61
C GLY A 113 -39.50 2.98 24.53
N HIS A 114 -38.17 2.97 24.51
CA HIS A 114 -37.30 2.59 25.62
C HIS A 114 -36.10 3.55 25.61
N GLY A 115 -36.15 4.56 26.47
CA GLY A 115 -35.17 5.64 26.50
C GLY A 115 -33.88 5.31 27.25
N ALA A 116 -32.82 6.07 26.96
CA ALA A 116 -31.63 6.15 27.80
C ALA A 116 -31.47 7.58 28.31
N VAL A 117 -31.28 7.74 29.63
CA VAL A 117 -31.35 9.05 30.30
C VAL A 117 -29.98 9.71 30.39
N SER A 118 -29.83 10.89 29.78
CA SER A 118 -28.84 11.90 30.19
C SER A 118 -29.24 13.28 29.65
N GLY A 119 -29.94 14.07 30.46
CA GLY A 119 -30.43 15.39 30.06
C GLY A 119 -29.38 16.49 30.26
N LYS A 120 -28.79 16.99 29.18
CA LYS A 120 -28.15 18.32 29.11
C LYS A 120 -28.40 18.95 27.74
N GLN A 121 -29.14 20.06 27.71
CA GLN A 121 -29.13 20.97 26.56
C GLN A 121 -27.84 21.80 26.58
N ALA A 122 -27.47 22.33 25.41
CA ALA A 122 -26.61 23.50 25.29
C ALA A 122 -27.40 24.57 24.52
N GLU A 123 -27.37 25.79 25.02
CA GLU A 123 -28.05 26.95 24.43
C GLU A 123 -27.31 27.48 23.17
N PRO A 124 -27.97 28.30 22.32
CA PRO A 124 -27.56 28.46 20.92
C PRO A 124 -26.38 29.42 20.69
N CYS A 125 -25.85 29.36 19.46
CA CYS A 125 -24.84 30.25 18.92
C CYS A 125 -25.28 31.73 18.88
N PRO A 126 -24.31 32.65 18.72
CA PRO A 126 -24.49 33.81 17.86
C PRO A 126 -23.53 33.79 16.65
N GLU A 127 -23.94 34.48 15.59
CA GLU A 127 -23.16 34.66 14.36
C GLU A 127 -22.05 35.70 14.52
N ASN A 128 -21.14 35.76 13.53
CA ASN A 128 -20.96 37.03 12.85
C ASN A 128 -20.54 36.82 11.38
N ALA A 129 -21.05 37.65 10.47
CA ALA A 129 -20.89 37.47 9.04
C ALA A 129 -20.30 38.73 8.39
N GLU A 130 -19.16 38.59 7.72
CA GLU A 130 -18.77 39.50 6.63
C GLU A 130 -18.50 38.69 5.35
N SER A 131 -19.35 38.90 4.35
CA SER A 131 -19.17 38.31 3.02
C SER A 131 -18.22 39.15 2.18
N ARG A 132 -17.08 38.57 1.78
CA ARG A 132 -16.25 39.06 0.68
C ARG A 132 -15.91 37.93 -0.30
N VAL A 133 -16.80 37.81 -1.29
CA VAL A 133 -16.68 37.06 -2.57
C VAL A 133 -15.26 37.28 -3.17
N LEU A 134 -14.36 36.29 -3.28
CA LEU A 134 -14.14 35.31 -4.39
C LEU A 134 -13.89 35.99 -5.77
N ILE A 135 -13.02 35.57 -6.71
CA ILE A 135 -12.07 34.45 -6.98
C ILE A 135 -11.19 34.92 -8.21
N PRO A 136 -10.00 34.40 -8.63
CA PRO A 136 -9.24 33.17 -8.29
C PRO A 136 -7.72 33.37 -7.94
N ASP A 137 -6.97 32.25 -7.88
CA ASP A 137 -5.56 31.97 -8.21
C ASP A 137 -4.54 33.09 -8.56
N THR A 138 -3.48 33.25 -7.73
CA THR A 138 -2.08 33.32 -8.23
C THR A 138 -1.01 32.89 -7.20
N ASN A 139 -0.80 31.58 -7.11
CA ASN A 139 0.49 30.87 -6.88
C ASN A 139 1.51 31.25 -5.76
N LEU A 140 2.05 30.16 -5.17
CA LEU A 140 3.37 30.00 -4.53
C LEU A 140 3.64 30.58 -3.12
N VAL A 141 3.93 29.64 -2.21
CA VAL A 141 4.67 29.77 -0.93
C VAL A 141 4.10 30.72 0.14
N ARG A 142 3.33 30.12 1.05
CA ARG A 142 3.78 30.06 2.45
C ARG A 142 4.03 28.61 2.81
N GLU A 143 5.17 28.34 3.43
CA GLU A 143 5.47 27.02 4.00
C GLU A 143 4.43 26.73 5.10
N PRO A 144 3.78 25.56 5.13
CA PRO A 144 2.94 25.17 6.25
C PRO A 144 3.81 25.18 7.51
N VAL A 145 3.37 25.88 8.55
CA VAL A 145 3.99 25.74 9.87
C VAL A 145 3.81 24.29 10.29
N ILE A 146 4.90 23.54 10.25
CA ILE A 146 4.97 22.16 10.72
C ILE A 146 4.67 22.23 12.22
N GLU A 147 3.50 21.73 12.62
CA GLU A 147 3.32 21.30 14.01
C GLU A 147 4.49 20.40 14.35
N PRO A 148 5.23 20.63 15.45
CA PRO A 148 6.13 19.63 15.98
C PRO A 148 5.27 18.48 16.54
N GLN A 149 4.80 17.62 15.62
CA GLN A 149 4.93 16.19 15.84
C GLN A 149 6.32 15.97 16.42
N GLU A 150 6.43 15.06 17.40
CA GLU A 150 7.73 14.49 17.68
C GLU A 150 8.36 14.09 16.35
N VAL A 151 9.53 14.63 16.04
CA VAL A 151 10.40 14.01 15.07
C VAL A 151 10.83 12.69 15.73
N ARG A 152 9.96 11.68 15.59
CA ARG A 152 10.32 10.27 15.63
C ARG A 152 11.42 10.13 14.61
N ALA A 153 12.66 10.33 15.06
CA ALA A 153 13.83 10.41 14.20
C ALA A 153 13.77 9.25 13.22
N SER A 154 13.59 9.54 11.94
CA SER A 154 13.15 8.57 10.92
C SER A 154 13.96 7.30 11.08
N ALA A 155 13.31 6.26 11.63
CA ALA A 155 14.00 5.29 12.48
C ALA A 155 15.19 4.71 11.70
N PRO A 156 16.45 4.77 12.19
CA PRO A 156 17.64 5.02 11.35
C PRO A 156 17.82 4.21 10.05
N TRP A 157 17.21 3.03 9.96
CA TRP A 157 17.03 2.25 8.74
C TRP A 157 16.23 2.95 7.62
N GLU A 158 15.38 3.94 7.91
CA GLU A 158 14.47 4.56 6.93
C GLU A 158 15.20 5.52 5.97
N GLY A 159 16.21 6.24 6.47
CA GLY A 159 17.14 6.99 5.64
C GLY A 159 17.99 6.06 4.76
N GLY A 160 18.56 5.01 5.36
CA GLY A 160 19.35 4.00 4.63
C GLY A 160 18.54 3.27 3.55
N PHE A 161 17.28 2.93 3.83
CA PHE A 161 16.37 2.33 2.84
C PHE A 161 16.06 3.30 1.69
N SER A 162 15.92 4.60 1.96
CA SER A 162 15.64 5.59 0.93
C SER A 162 16.82 5.74 -0.03
N ILE A 163 18.05 5.83 0.49
CA ILE A 163 19.29 5.82 -0.32
C ILE A 163 19.36 4.54 -1.17
N PHE A 164 19.19 3.37 -0.54
CA PHE A 164 19.19 2.07 -1.22
C PHE A 164 18.14 1.96 -2.34
N TRP A 165 16.94 2.48 -2.10
CA TRP A 165 15.82 2.49 -3.03
C TRP A 165 16.08 3.39 -4.23
N ASP A 166 16.60 4.59 -3.97
CA ASP A 166 16.78 5.61 -5.01
C ASP A 166 18.03 5.40 -5.88
N GLU A 167 19.05 4.72 -5.35
CA GLU A 167 20.15 4.16 -6.15
C GLU A 167 19.72 3.09 -7.17
N TRP A 168 18.60 2.40 -6.94
CA TRP A 168 18.18 1.33 -7.84
C TRP A 168 17.55 1.95 -9.10
N PRO A 169 17.94 1.54 -10.32
CA PRO A 169 17.38 2.11 -11.55
C PRO A 169 15.86 1.93 -11.61
N VAL A 170 15.12 2.99 -11.98
CA VAL A 170 13.65 3.05 -11.90
C VAL A 170 12.98 1.86 -12.62
N LEU A 171 13.47 1.51 -13.83
CA LEU A 171 12.98 0.37 -14.63
C LEU A 171 13.23 -1.02 -14.00
N LEU A 172 13.95 -1.07 -12.88
CA LEU A 172 14.32 -2.30 -12.15
C LEU A 172 13.87 -2.25 -10.68
N ARG A 173 13.13 -1.21 -10.27
CA ARG A 173 12.50 -1.13 -8.94
C ARG A 173 11.26 -2.04 -8.91
N PRO A 174 10.99 -2.75 -7.80
CA PRO A 174 9.73 -3.47 -7.61
C PRO A 174 8.55 -2.50 -7.46
N ASP A 175 7.35 -2.92 -7.87
CA ASP A 175 6.15 -2.05 -7.79
C ASP A 175 5.78 -1.72 -6.33
N ASN A 176 5.98 -2.66 -5.41
CA ASN A 176 5.62 -2.51 -4.01
C ASN A 176 6.84 -2.08 -3.15
N ARG A 177 7.02 -0.75 -3.00
CA ARG A 177 8.03 -0.15 -2.12
C ARG A 177 7.89 -0.58 -0.66
N HIS A 178 6.66 -0.69 -0.14
CA HIS A 178 6.41 -1.03 1.26
C HIS A 178 6.82 -2.48 1.60
N HIS A 179 6.61 -3.43 0.68
CA HIS A 179 7.09 -4.80 0.83
C HIS A 179 8.63 -4.85 0.91
N CYS A 180 9.31 -4.08 0.07
CA CYS A 180 10.78 -3.98 0.07
C CYS A 180 11.31 -3.33 1.36
N ALA A 181 10.65 -2.26 1.82
CA ALA A 181 10.94 -1.61 3.10
C ALA A 181 10.77 -2.58 4.29
N GLY A 182 9.74 -3.41 4.27
CA GLY A 182 9.51 -4.45 5.28
C GLY A 182 10.63 -5.49 5.35
N ILE A 183 11.13 -5.97 4.21
CA ILE A 183 12.28 -6.89 4.16
C ILE A 183 13.55 -6.19 4.69
N TYR A 184 13.84 -4.97 4.23
CA TYR A 184 15.02 -4.21 4.64
C TYR A 184 15.00 -3.85 6.14
N ARG A 185 13.83 -3.52 6.69
CA ARG A 185 13.63 -3.30 8.13
C ARG A 185 13.97 -4.54 8.95
N ASN A 186 13.77 -5.75 8.43
CA ASN A 186 14.06 -7.01 9.12
C ASN A 186 15.53 -7.48 9.01
N LEU A 187 16.41 -6.70 8.37
CA LEU A 187 17.87 -6.92 8.39
C LEU A 187 18.51 -6.28 9.63
N SER A 188 19.66 -6.80 10.08
CA SER A 188 20.51 -6.14 11.08
C SER A 188 21.16 -4.87 10.50
N GLU A 189 21.71 -4.01 11.36
CA GLU A 189 22.32 -2.74 10.92
C GLU A 189 23.52 -2.95 9.99
N GLU A 190 24.41 -3.89 10.34
CA GLU A 190 25.52 -4.35 9.49
C GLU A 190 25.01 -4.88 8.14
N ALA A 191 23.98 -5.73 8.14
CA ALA A 191 23.40 -6.28 6.92
C ALA A 191 22.72 -5.20 6.05
N ARG A 192 22.18 -4.14 6.65
CA ARG A 192 21.66 -2.96 5.91
C ARG A 192 22.78 -2.15 5.28
N ALA A 193 23.90 -1.96 5.99
CA ALA A 193 25.08 -1.26 5.47
C ALA A 193 25.71 -2.03 4.29
N ALA A 194 25.93 -3.34 4.45
CA ALA A 194 26.40 -4.21 3.37
C ALA A 194 25.40 -4.26 2.18
N ALA A 195 24.08 -4.28 2.46
CA ALA A 195 23.06 -4.24 1.42
C ALA A 195 23.08 -2.94 0.61
N ILE A 196 23.41 -1.78 1.20
CA ILE A 196 23.68 -0.53 0.47
C ILE A 196 24.97 -0.68 -0.33
N ALA A 197 26.11 -0.91 0.33
CA ALA A 197 27.44 -0.87 -0.28
C ALA A 197 27.57 -1.82 -1.49
N GLN A 198 27.03 -3.03 -1.38
CA GLN A 198 27.13 -4.04 -2.43
C GLN A 198 26.01 -3.95 -3.49
N ALA A 199 25.10 -2.97 -3.41
CA ALA A 199 23.99 -2.86 -4.35
C ALA A 199 24.48 -2.59 -5.79
N ALA A 200 25.46 -1.70 -5.95
CA ALA A 200 26.09 -1.42 -7.23
C ALA A 200 26.85 -2.65 -7.77
N THR A 201 27.59 -3.35 -6.90
CA THR A 201 28.32 -4.60 -7.20
C THR A 201 27.38 -5.68 -7.73
N TYR A 202 26.24 -5.90 -7.05
CA TYR A 202 25.22 -6.87 -7.48
C TYR A 202 24.57 -6.50 -8.82
N ARG A 203 24.24 -5.21 -9.02
CA ARG A 203 23.68 -4.71 -10.30
C ARG A 203 24.63 -5.00 -11.48
N ARG A 204 25.95 -4.84 -11.28
CA ARG A 204 26.98 -5.21 -12.28
C ARG A 204 27.07 -6.73 -12.50
N LEU A 205 27.21 -7.52 -11.43
CA LEU A 205 27.30 -8.99 -11.50
C LEU A 205 26.13 -9.61 -12.27
N MET A 206 24.91 -9.12 -12.02
CA MET A 206 23.71 -9.59 -12.71
C MET A 206 23.65 -9.18 -14.18
N ALA A 207 24.17 -8.00 -14.53
CA ALA A 207 24.30 -7.57 -15.92
C ALA A 207 25.29 -8.45 -16.72
N CYS A 208 26.48 -8.74 -16.18
CA CYS A 208 27.43 -9.72 -16.73
C CYS A 208 26.76 -11.08 -16.96
N ARG A 209 26.00 -11.56 -15.96
CA ARG A 209 25.21 -12.81 -16.01
C ARG A 209 23.95 -12.73 -16.89
N LYS A 210 23.69 -11.61 -17.57
CA LYS A 210 22.51 -11.34 -18.43
C LYS A 210 21.16 -11.61 -17.74
N LYS A 211 21.06 -11.28 -16.45
CA LYS A 211 19.85 -11.49 -15.61
C LYS A 211 19.40 -10.17 -14.97
N PRO A 212 18.10 -9.95 -14.75
CA PRO A 212 17.62 -8.74 -14.09
C PRO A 212 18.03 -8.73 -12.60
N PRO A 213 18.68 -7.67 -12.08
CA PRO A 213 18.99 -7.55 -10.66
C PRO A 213 17.71 -7.26 -9.85
N ARG A 214 17.07 -8.31 -9.34
CA ARG A 214 15.82 -8.23 -8.57
C ARG A 214 16.10 -7.79 -7.13
N MET A 215 15.73 -6.56 -6.77
CA MET A 215 15.90 -5.99 -5.43
C MET A 215 15.32 -6.87 -4.31
N VAL A 216 14.10 -7.41 -4.49
CA VAL A 216 13.44 -8.29 -3.50
C VAL A 216 14.27 -9.55 -3.24
N THR A 217 14.76 -10.19 -4.30
CA THR A 217 15.63 -11.38 -4.24
C THR A 217 16.93 -11.05 -3.50
N TYR A 218 17.60 -9.97 -3.89
CA TYR A 218 18.85 -9.50 -3.27
C TYR A 218 18.74 -9.30 -1.76
N LEU A 219 17.67 -8.63 -1.28
CA LEU A 219 17.45 -8.41 0.15
C LEU A 219 17.03 -9.70 0.88
N ARG A 220 16.08 -10.46 0.32
CA ARG A 220 15.49 -11.66 0.95
C ARG A 220 16.49 -12.79 1.10
N GLU A 221 17.29 -13.04 0.07
CA GLU A 221 18.30 -14.10 0.04
C GLU A 221 19.69 -13.60 0.49
N ARG A 222 19.77 -12.37 1.03
CA ARG A 222 20.98 -11.73 1.58
C ARG A 222 22.18 -11.80 0.64
N LEU A 223 21.97 -11.63 -0.67
CA LEU A 223 23.00 -11.83 -1.70
C LEU A 223 24.17 -10.83 -1.61
N PHE A 224 24.03 -9.76 -0.82
CA PHE A 224 25.14 -8.89 -0.42
C PHE A 224 26.22 -9.61 0.40
N ALA A 225 25.89 -10.66 1.17
CA ALA A 225 26.86 -11.39 1.98
C ALA A 225 27.87 -12.19 1.16
N GLU A 226 27.52 -12.65 -0.06
CA GLU A 226 28.52 -13.19 -0.98
C GLU A 226 29.48 -12.09 -1.48
N LEU A 227 29.00 -10.86 -1.66
CA LEU A 227 29.78 -9.76 -2.24
C LEU A 227 30.66 -9.03 -1.23
N ASP A 228 30.27 -9.00 0.05
CA ASP A 228 30.96 -8.20 1.06
C ASP A 228 32.30 -8.80 1.48
N GLY A 229 33.39 -8.05 1.28
CA GLY A 229 34.76 -8.59 1.31
C GLY A 229 35.03 -9.69 0.27
N GLY A 230 34.18 -9.81 -0.77
CA GLY A 230 34.23 -10.89 -1.76
C GLY A 230 35.40 -10.78 -2.75
N PRO A 231 35.65 -11.84 -3.52
CA PRO A 231 36.50 -11.78 -4.72
C PRO A 231 35.83 -10.98 -5.85
N GLU A 232 36.64 -10.44 -6.76
CA GLU A 232 36.16 -9.78 -7.99
C GLU A 232 35.54 -10.81 -8.96
N PHE A 233 34.93 -10.34 -10.05
CA PHE A 233 34.33 -11.21 -11.06
C PHE A 233 34.66 -10.78 -12.50
N ASP A 234 34.64 -11.74 -13.42
CA ASP A 234 34.89 -11.56 -14.86
C ASP A 234 33.66 -11.06 -15.64
N ASP A 235 33.82 -10.86 -16.95
CA ASP A 235 32.75 -10.38 -17.85
C ASP A 235 31.55 -11.35 -17.98
N GLU A 236 31.73 -12.63 -17.63
CA GLU A 236 30.64 -13.63 -17.53
C GLU A 236 29.97 -13.60 -16.14
N GLY A 237 30.55 -12.86 -15.19
CA GLY A 237 30.13 -12.81 -13.80
C GLY A 237 30.54 -14.03 -12.98
N ARG A 238 31.66 -14.67 -13.31
CA ARG A 238 32.31 -15.70 -12.47
C ARG A 238 33.29 -15.04 -11.51
N PHE A 239 33.28 -15.46 -10.25
CA PHE A 239 34.19 -14.97 -9.23
C PHE A 239 35.63 -15.44 -9.49
N ILE A 240 36.59 -14.52 -9.39
CA ILE A 240 38.01 -14.75 -9.61
C ILE A 240 38.64 -15.08 -8.25
N ILE A 241 38.70 -16.37 -7.92
CA ILE A 241 39.31 -16.85 -6.68
C ILE A 241 40.83 -16.94 -6.88
N THR A 242 41.60 -16.21 -6.10
CA THR A 242 43.07 -16.18 -6.12
C THR A 242 43.67 -16.85 -4.87
N HIS A 243 44.95 -17.24 -4.94
CA HIS A 243 45.60 -18.06 -3.91
C HIS A 243 45.75 -17.40 -2.52
N ASP A 244 45.66 -16.08 -2.45
CA ASP A 244 45.67 -15.26 -1.23
C ASP A 244 44.30 -15.24 -0.50
N ARG A 245 43.23 -15.67 -1.17
CA ARG A 245 41.85 -15.57 -0.66
C ARG A 245 41.44 -16.80 0.15
N PRO A 246 40.69 -16.66 1.26
CA PRO A 246 40.29 -17.80 2.10
C PRO A 246 39.41 -18.82 1.35
N GLU A 247 38.66 -18.37 0.34
CA GLU A 247 37.85 -19.20 -0.56
C GLU A 247 38.68 -20.23 -1.35
N TRP A 248 39.97 -19.98 -1.58
CA TRP A 248 40.86 -20.80 -2.41
C TRP A 248 40.96 -22.24 -1.91
N SER A 249 41.20 -22.43 -0.61
CA SER A 249 41.37 -23.74 0.01
C SER A 249 40.10 -24.61 -0.11
N ALA A 250 38.93 -24.00 0.10
CA ALA A 250 37.63 -24.66 -0.05
C ALA A 250 37.37 -25.06 -1.51
N TRP A 251 37.69 -24.19 -2.47
CA TRP A 251 37.57 -24.51 -3.90
C TRP A 251 38.54 -25.60 -4.34
N LEU A 252 39.81 -25.58 -3.92
CA LEU A 252 40.74 -26.69 -4.18
C LEU A 252 40.24 -28.02 -3.58
N GLY A 253 39.61 -27.98 -2.41
CA GLY A 253 38.92 -29.16 -1.83
C GLY A 253 37.79 -29.68 -2.73
N ASN A 254 36.88 -28.82 -3.17
CA ASN A 254 35.79 -29.20 -4.08
C ASN A 254 36.30 -29.74 -5.43
N ILE A 255 37.35 -29.12 -5.97
CA ILE A 255 38.01 -29.50 -7.23
C ILE A 255 38.71 -30.86 -7.07
N ARG A 256 39.37 -31.13 -5.93
CA ARG A 256 39.93 -32.44 -5.60
C ARG A 256 38.86 -33.53 -5.59
N SER A 257 37.72 -33.27 -4.95
CA SER A 257 36.60 -34.23 -4.90
C SER A 257 35.93 -34.49 -6.24
N ARG A 258 35.95 -33.53 -7.18
CA ARG A 258 35.29 -33.64 -8.50
C ARG A 258 36.22 -34.07 -9.65
N PHE A 259 37.49 -33.70 -9.59
CA PHE A 259 38.45 -33.82 -10.71
C PHE A 259 39.81 -34.41 -10.29
N GLY A 260 39.98 -34.78 -9.03
CA GLY A 260 41.21 -35.34 -8.48
C GLY A 260 42.39 -34.36 -8.45
N GLU A 261 43.56 -34.86 -8.07
CA GLU A 261 44.75 -34.03 -7.84
C GLU A 261 45.26 -33.33 -9.12
N ARG A 262 44.99 -33.91 -10.30
CA ARG A 262 45.33 -33.28 -11.58
C ARG A 262 44.54 -31.98 -11.81
N GLY A 263 43.29 -31.93 -11.36
CA GLY A 263 42.49 -30.70 -11.36
C GLY A 263 43.08 -29.64 -10.44
N VAL A 264 43.42 -30.03 -9.21
CA VAL A 264 44.08 -29.15 -8.22
C VAL A 264 45.39 -28.57 -8.77
N GLN A 265 46.28 -29.43 -9.28
CA GLN A 265 47.58 -29.02 -9.84
C GLN A 265 47.45 -28.04 -11.02
N SER A 266 46.45 -28.23 -11.88
CA SER A 266 46.17 -27.31 -13.00
C SER A 266 45.79 -25.92 -12.50
N ILE A 267 44.89 -25.84 -11.51
CA ILE A 267 44.43 -24.58 -10.92
C ILE A 267 45.52 -23.89 -10.09
N VAL A 268 46.29 -24.64 -9.30
CA VAL A 268 47.45 -24.12 -8.56
C VAL A 268 48.50 -23.53 -9.53
N LYS A 269 48.79 -24.20 -10.65
CA LYS A 269 49.67 -23.67 -11.70
C LYS A 269 49.10 -22.43 -12.40
N GLY A 270 47.77 -22.32 -12.50
CA GLY A 270 47.08 -21.16 -13.07
C GLY A 270 46.96 -19.94 -12.15
N GLY A 271 47.22 -20.09 -10.84
CA GLY A 271 47.21 -19.01 -9.85
C GLY A 271 45.84 -18.40 -9.50
N ARG A 272 44.80 -18.73 -10.28
CA ARG A 272 43.41 -18.31 -10.10
C ARG A 272 42.39 -19.37 -10.58
N TYR A 273 41.18 -19.30 -10.05
CA TYR A 273 40.03 -20.14 -10.43
C TYR A 273 38.81 -19.26 -10.72
N LEU A 274 37.99 -19.64 -11.71
CA LEU A 274 36.77 -18.92 -12.09
C LEU A 274 35.54 -19.68 -11.59
N ALA A 275 34.94 -19.18 -10.51
CA ALA A 275 33.89 -19.85 -9.76
C ALA A 275 32.48 -19.28 -10.05
N PRO A 276 31.41 -20.10 -10.07
CA PRO A 276 30.04 -19.61 -10.26
C PRO A 276 29.46 -18.91 -9.01
N SER A 277 30.03 -19.17 -7.84
CA SER A 277 29.64 -18.66 -6.52
C SER A 277 30.91 -18.37 -5.72
N ARG A 278 30.81 -17.58 -4.64
CA ARG A 278 31.99 -17.28 -3.79
C ARG A 278 32.54 -18.55 -3.14
N TRP A 279 31.64 -19.36 -2.57
CA TRP A 279 31.97 -20.63 -1.92
C TRP A 279 31.44 -21.83 -2.74
N PRO A 280 32.07 -23.03 -2.62
CA PRO A 280 31.66 -24.22 -3.37
C PRO A 280 30.33 -24.86 -2.92
N ASP A 281 29.86 -24.53 -1.71
CA ASP A 281 28.48 -24.79 -1.26
C ASP A 281 27.88 -23.51 -0.64
N PRO A 282 26.87 -22.88 -1.27
CA PRO A 282 26.26 -21.66 -0.74
C PRO A 282 25.37 -21.89 0.50
N LYS A 283 25.05 -23.14 0.88
CA LYS A 283 24.25 -23.41 2.09
C LYS A 283 25.06 -23.40 3.38
N ALA A 284 26.39 -23.52 3.30
CA ALA A 284 27.25 -23.62 4.48
C ALA A 284 27.29 -22.35 5.35
N GLN A 285 26.90 -21.18 4.83
CA GLN A 285 26.88 -19.92 5.59
C GLN A 285 25.57 -19.64 6.35
N ALA A 286 24.53 -20.48 6.21
CA ALA A 286 23.22 -20.23 6.85
C ALA A 286 23.14 -20.71 8.33
N ALA A 287 24.27 -21.05 8.94
CA ALA A 287 24.37 -21.70 10.25
C ALA A 287 25.45 -21.09 11.17
N ALA A 288 25.83 -19.83 10.92
CA ALA A 288 26.73 -19.01 11.72
C ALA A 288 26.09 -17.62 11.93
#